data_AF-A0A2M9PF80-F1
#
_entry.id   AF-A0A2M9PF80-F1
#
_cell.length_a   1.000
_cell.length_b   1.000
_cell.length_c   1.000
_cell.angle_alpha   90.00
_cell.angle_beta   90.00
_cell.angle_gamma   90.00
#
_symmetry.space_group_name_H-M   'P 1'
#
loop_
_entity.id
_entity.type
_entity.pdbx_description
1 polymer ?
#
loop_
_entity_poly.entity_id
_entity_poly.type
_entity_poly.pdbx_seq_one_letter_code
_entity_poly.pdbx_strand_id
1 'polypeptide(L)'
;SAILRLVHDPVRRGRLGRRLNTEVAARCSTDVVVPAWQKLFAEALAEVPPAPPPRIFRSFVQGGWECSSHRRGDGRRLDLVASTGHDAHAEADYRQLGGMGIATFRDGLRWHRIETRPGVHDFASWTPMLRAARRTGAQVIWDLMHYGWPDDLDIWSEAFADRFAAFATAAARRFAEETDVVPFWCPINEISFWRPIS
;
A
#
# COMPACT_ATOMS: atom_id res chain seq x y z
N SER A 1 22.35 -29.53 -54.65
CA SER A 1 22.15 -28.40 -53.74
C SER A 1 23.48 -27.70 -53.46
N ALA A 2 23.48 -26.37 -53.30
CA ALA A 2 24.67 -25.59 -52.94
C ALA A 2 25.32 -26.07 -51.63
N ILE A 3 24.53 -26.64 -50.71
CA ILE A 3 24.98 -27.23 -49.45
C ILE A 3 25.83 -28.50 -49.70
N LEU A 4 25.39 -29.39 -50.61
CA LEU A 4 26.14 -30.61 -50.96
C LEU A 4 27.49 -30.30 -51.62
N ARG A 5 27.56 -29.23 -52.44
CA ARG A 5 28.82 -28.77 -53.04
C ARG A 5 29.80 -28.20 -52.01
N LEU A 6 29.28 -27.63 -50.91
CA LEU A 6 30.10 -27.19 -49.79
C LEU A 6 30.67 -28.39 -49.03
N VAL A 7 29.86 -29.42 -48.74
CA VAL A 7 30.26 -30.59 -47.95
C VAL A 7 31.45 -31.34 -48.57
N HIS A 8 31.51 -31.45 -49.90
CA HIS A 8 32.58 -32.17 -50.59
C HIS A 8 33.83 -31.31 -50.91
N ASP A 9 33.83 -30.01 -50.59
CA ASP A 9 34.95 -29.11 -50.86
C ASP A 9 35.53 -28.54 -49.55
N PRO A 10 36.55 -29.21 -48.96
CA PRO A 10 37.15 -28.81 -47.69
C PRO A 10 37.83 -27.43 -47.76
N VAL A 11 38.39 -27.05 -48.91
CA VAL A 11 39.07 -25.76 -49.10
C VAL A 11 38.05 -24.63 -49.06
N ARG A 12 36.93 -24.78 -49.77
CA ARG A 12 35.86 -23.78 -49.82
C ARG A 12 35.13 -23.65 -48.50
N ARG A 13 34.91 -24.76 -47.77
CA ARG A 13 34.42 -24.72 -46.38
C ARG A 13 35.36 -23.96 -45.47
N GLY A 14 36.65 -24.24 -45.52
CA GLY A 14 37.65 -23.55 -44.71
C GLY A 14 37.70 -22.04 -44.98
N ARG A 15 37.62 -21.62 -46.25
CA ARG A 15 37.61 -20.20 -46.62
C ARG A 15 36.34 -19.49 -46.14
N LEU A 16 35.16 -20.11 -46.32
CA LEU A 16 33.90 -19.53 -45.85
C LEU A 16 33.83 -19.47 -44.32
N GLY A 17 34.25 -20.53 -43.64
CA GLY A 17 34.30 -20.59 -42.18
C GLY A 17 35.21 -19.52 -41.58
N ARG A 18 36.40 -19.29 -42.16
CA ARG A 18 37.29 -18.20 -41.73
C ARG A 18 36.65 -16.84 -41.94
N ARG A 19 36.04 -16.59 -43.09
CA ARG A 19 35.37 -15.30 -43.37
C ARG A 19 34.20 -15.04 -42.42
N LEU A 20 33.36 -16.04 -42.17
CA LEU A 20 32.27 -15.96 -41.20
C LEU A 20 32.79 -15.72 -39.78
N ASN A 21 33.86 -16.42 -39.39
CA ASN A 21 34.47 -16.24 -38.06
C ASN A 21 35.04 -14.81 -37.92
N THR A 22 35.73 -14.28 -38.94
CA THR A 22 36.20 -12.89 -38.94
C THR A 22 35.04 -11.88 -38.83
N GLU A 23 33.94 -12.09 -39.56
CA GLU A 23 32.77 -11.20 -39.47
C GLU A 23 32.07 -11.28 -38.11
N VAL A 24 31.94 -12.49 -37.53
CA VAL A 24 31.37 -12.71 -36.19
C VAL A 24 32.28 -12.12 -35.12
N ALA A 25 33.59 -12.31 -35.19
CA ALA A 25 34.54 -11.73 -34.25
C ALA A 25 34.56 -10.19 -34.31
N ALA A 26 34.38 -9.61 -35.50
CA ALA A 26 34.37 -8.17 -35.66
C ALA A 26 33.07 -7.48 -35.17
N ARG A 27 31.95 -8.23 -35.06
CA ARG A 27 30.63 -7.63 -34.77
C ARG A 27 29.93 -8.18 -33.54
N CYS A 28 30.22 -9.41 -33.17
CA CYS A 28 29.52 -10.17 -32.14
C CYS A 28 30.48 -10.73 -31.07
N SER A 29 31.77 -10.39 -31.12
CA SER A 29 32.68 -10.75 -30.04
C SER A 29 32.32 -10.00 -28.77
N THR A 30 32.61 -10.63 -27.63
CA THR A 30 32.45 -10.00 -26.31
C THR A 30 33.22 -8.69 -26.21
N ASP A 31 34.42 -8.62 -26.81
CA ASP A 31 35.28 -7.43 -26.77
C ASP A 31 34.70 -6.23 -27.53
N VAL A 32 33.82 -6.47 -28.51
CA VAL A 32 33.14 -5.42 -29.28
C VAL A 32 31.78 -5.09 -28.68
N VAL A 33 31.01 -6.12 -28.30
CA VAL A 33 29.62 -5.98 -27.88
C VAL A 33 29.53 -5.46 -26.46
N VAL A 34 30.36 -5.94 -25.52
CA VAL A 34 30.27 -5.55 -24.11
C VAL A 34 30.51 -4.05 -23.91
N PRO A 35 31.56 -3.42 -24.47
CA PRO A 35 31.76 -1.97 -24.31
C PRO A 35 30.64 -1.14 -24.94
N ALA A 36 30.09 -1.57 -26.07
CA ALA A 36 28.98 -0.88 -26.73
C ALA A 36 27.69 -0.91 -25.86
N TRP A 37 27.38 -2.05 -25.26
CA TRP A 37 26.25 -2.16 -24.33
C TRP A 37 26.48 -1.39 -23.03
N GLN A 38 27.69 -1.45 -22.46
CA GLN A 38 28.03 -0.68 -21.27
C GLN A 38 27.86 0.83 -21.50
N LYS A 39 28.31 1.32 -22.66
CA LYS A 39 28.12 2.72 -23.06
C LYS A 39 26.63 3.07 -23.19
N LEU A 40 25.85 2.25 -23.88
CA LEU A 40 24.40 2.45 -24.02
C LEU A 40 23.68 2.48 -22.67
N PHE A 41 24.02 1.56 -21.76
CA PHE A 41 23.44 1.54 -20.42
C PHE A 41 23.85 2.76 -19.60
N ALA A 42 25.11 3.21 -19.69
CA ALA A 42 25.56 4.41 -19.02
C ALA A 42 24.84 5.66 -19.52
N GLU A 43 24.64 5.78 -20.84
CA GLU A 43 23.88 6.87 -21.46
C GLU A 43 22.39 6.83 -21.03
N ALA A 44 21.74 5.66 -21.09
CA ALA A 44 20.36 5.51 -20.65
C ALA A 44 20.16 5.79 -19.14
N LEU A 45 21.12 5.39 -18.30
CA LEU A 45 21.11 5.68 -16.86
C LEU A 45 21.40 7.16 -16.54
N ALA A 46 22.09 7.88 -17.42
CA ALA A 46 22.34 9.31 -17.28
C ALA A 46 21.15 10.18 -17.73
N GLU A 47 20.34 9.68 -18.67
CA GLU A 47 19.15 10.37 -19.17
C GLU A 47 17.93 10.24 -18.24
N VAL A 48 17.85 9.17 -17.46
CA VAL A 48 16.71 8.88 -16.57
C VAL A 48 17.13 9.11 -15.11
N PRO A 49 16.57 10.10 -14.40
CA PRO A 49 16.77 10.21 -12.96
C PRO A 49 16.41 8.88 -12.30
N PRO A 50 17.25 8.32 -11.41
CA PRO A 50 16.92 7.07 -10.75
C PRO A 50 15.55 7.20 -10.11
N ALA A 51 14.66 6.25 -10.44
CA ALA A 51 13.35 6.21 -9.81
C ALA A 51 13.57 6.21 -8.29
N PRO A 52 12.86 7.07 -7.52
CA PRO A 52 12.98 7.05 -6.08
C PRO A 52 12.70 5.62 -5.59
N PRO A 53 13.41 5.15 -4.55
CA PRO A 53 13.24 3.80 -4.05
C PRO A 53 11.75 3.54 -3.81
N PRO A 54 11.22 2.35 -4.14
CA PRO A 54 9.79 2.07 -3.99
C PRO A 54 9.40 2.31 -2.54
N ARG A 55 8.69 3.41 -2.28
CA ARG A 55 8.27 3.78 -0.94
C ARG A 55 6.85 3.29 -0.72
N ILE A 56 6.72 2.14 -0.05
CA ILE A 56 5.43 1.65 0.45
C ILE A 56 4.71 2.76 1.23
N PHE A 57 5.47 3.52 2.01
CA PHE A 57 4.99 4.64 2.81
C PHE A 57 5.56 5.98 2.36
N ARG A 58 4.72 7.03 2.36
CA ARG A 58 5.11 8.39 1.95
C ARG A 58 6.17 9.02 2.86
N SER A 59 6.25 8.62 4.12
CA SER A 59 7.35 8.98 5.02
C SER A 59 7.88 7.78 5.81
N PHE A 60 9.16 7.83 6.18
CA PHE A 60 9.78 6.80 7.01
C PHE A 60 9.29 6.88 8.47
N VAL A 61 9.32 8.09 9.04
CA VAL A 61 8.67 8.37 10.33
C VAL A 61 7.17 8.46 10.10
N GLN A 62 6.40 7.77 10.94
CA GLN A 62 4.95 7.74 10.87
C GLN A 62 4.37 8.42 12.11
N GLY A 63 3.29 9.16 11.93
CA GLY A 63 2.51 9.75 13.01
C GLY A 63 1.22 9.00 13.25
N GLY A 64 0.41 9.45 14.20
CA GLY A 64 -0.93 8.95 14.37
C GLY A 64 -1.61 9.56 15.58
N TRP A 65 -2.91 9.40 15.63
CA TRP A 65 -3.73 9.78 16.77
C TRP A 65 -4.35 8.53 17.36
N GLU A 66 -4.40 8.48 18.68
CA GLU A 66 -5.00 7.39 19.39
C GLU A 66 -6.50 7.33 19.04
N CYS A 67 -6.93 6.21 18.47
CA CYS A 67 -8.26 6.06 17.87
C CYS A 67 -9.11 4.96 18.53
N SER A 68 -8.67 4.43 19.68
CA SER A 68 -9.47 3.47 20.42
C SER A 68 -10.80 4.08 20.85
N SER A 69 -11.83 3.23 20.81
CA SER A 69 -13.18 3.61 21.19
C SER A 69 -13.76 2.71 22.27
N HIS A 70 -12.93 2.22 23.19
CA HIS A 70 -13.29 1.11 24.07
C HIS A 70 -14.34 1.44 25.13
N ARG A 71 -15.14 0.42 25.49
CA ARG A 71 -16.11 0.52 26.57
C ARG A 71 -15.55 -0.14 27.82
N ARG A 72 -15.52 0.61 28.92
CA ARG A 72 -15.02 0.11 30.21
C ARG A 72 -16.06 -0.77 30.90
N GLY A 73 -15.64 -1.47 31.94
CA GLY A 73 -16.53 -2.31 32.76
C GLY A 73 -17.68 -1.55 33.44
N ASP A 74 -17.54 -0.24 33.66
CA ASP A 74 -18.61 0.63 34.17
C ASP A 74 -19.59 1.12 33.08
N GLY A 75 -19.42 0.61 31.85
CA GLY A 75 -20.26 0.93 30.70
C GLY A 75 -19.92 2.24 29.99
N ARG A 76 -19.00 3.05 30.52
CA ARG A 76 -18.58 4.29 29.85
C ARG A 76 -17.74 3.99 28.61
N ARG A 77 -18.09 4.60 27.49
CA ARG A 77 -17.29 4.57 26.27
C ARG A 77 -16.22 5.66 26.28
N LEU A 78 -15.00 5.29 25.91
CA LEU A 78 -13.86 6.18 25.70
C LEU A 78 -13.57 6.24 24.21
N ASP A 79 -14.16 7.21 23.50
CA ASP A 79 -13.87 7.53 22.10
C ASP A 79 -12.74 8.56 22.05
N LEU A 80 -11.51 8.11 21.80
CA LEU A 80 -10.33 8.97 21.90
C LEU A 80 -10.19 9.96 20.74
N VAL A 81 -10.67 9.59 19.55
CA VAL A 81 -10.79 10.51 18.41
C VAL A 81 -11.69 11.69 18.77
N ALA A 82 -12.87 11.41 19.34
CA ALA A 82 -13.77 12.48 19.78
C ALA A 82 -13.22 13.26 20.98
N SER A 83 -12.57 12.59 21.94
CA SER A 83 -12.09 13.23 23.17
C SER A 83 -10.97 14.25 22.92
N THR A 84 -10.18 14.02 21.88
CA THR A 84 -9.09 14.91 21.45
C THR A 84 -9.56 15.96 20.45
N GLY A 85 -10.79 15.84 19.95
CA GLY A 85 -11.33 16.69 18.87
C GLY A 85 -10.72 16.40 17.50
N HIS A 86 -9.98 15.29 17.35
CA HIS A 86 -9.30 14.95 16.10
C HIS A 86 -10.27 14.80 14.93
N ASP A 87 -11.49 14.31 15.15
CA ASP A 87 -12.50 14.18 14.08
C ASP A 87 -12.92 15.53 13.47
N ALA A 88 -12.96 16.60 14.28
CA ALA A 88 -13.25 17.94 13.83
C ALA A 88 -12.01 18.66 13.24
N HIS A 89 -10.80 18.26 13.65
CA HIS A 89 -9.55 18.97 13.35
C HIS A 89 -8.56 18.20 12.48
N ALA A 90 -8.94 17.01 11.97
CA ALA A 90 -8.06 16.10 11.23
C ALA A 90 -7.23 16.77 10.13
N GLU A 91 -7.81 17.71 9.38
CA GLU A 91 -7.06 18.41 8.32
C GLU A 91 -5.93 19.29 8.87
N ALA A 92 -6.18 20.02 9.95
CA ALA A 92 -5.15 20.83 10.61
C ALA A 92 -4.07 19.93 11.22
N ASP A 93 -4.49 18.85 11.85
CA ASP A 93 -3.62 17.85 12.48
C ASP A 93 -2.68 17.19 11.45
N TYR A 94 -3.22 16.74 10.30
CA TYR A 94 -2.41 16.19 9.21
C TYR A 94 -1.44 17.24 8.63
N ARG A 95 -1.88 18.50 8.46
CA ARG A 95 -0.98 19.57 7.97
C ARG A 95 0.16 19.87 8.93
N GLN A 96 -0.12 19.87 10.23
CA GLN A 96 0.88 20.19 11.24
C GLN A 96 2.04 19.19 11.21
N LEU A 97 1.76 17.90 11.22
CA LEU A 97 2.80 16.87 11.09
C LEU A 97 3.39 16.80 9.67
N GLY A 98 2.58 17.10 8.64
CA GLY A 98 3.03 17.28 7.27
C GLY A 98 4.13 18.34 7.14
N GLY A 99 4.00 19.46 7.84
CA GLY A 99 5.03 20.52 7.90
C GLY A 99 6.35 20.07 8.53
N MET A 100 6.37 18.94 9.24
CA MET A 100 7.56 18.32 9.84
C MET A 100 8.12 17.17 8.99
N GLY A 101 7.57 16.93 7.79
CA GLY A 101 8.01 15.85 6.90
C GLY A 101 7.39 14.48 7.19
N ILE A 102 6.38 14.40 8.07
CA ILE A 102 5.62 13.19 8.33
C ILE A 102 4.40 13.20 7.40
N ALA A 103 4.29 12.20 6.53
CA ALA A 103 3.22 12.10 5.52
C ALA A 103 2.44 10.78 5.60
N THR A 104 2.88 9.84 6.45
CA THR A 104 2.22 8.57 6.72
C THR A 104 1.70 8.57 8.16
N PHE A 105 0.43 8.21 8.33
CA PHE A 105 -0.27 8.26 9.60
C PHE A 105 -1.03 6.96 9.88
N ARG A 106 -1.23 6.68 11.16
CA ARG A 106 -2.22 5.71 11.63
C ARG A 106 -3.40 6.44 12.26
N ASP A 107 -4.61 6.04 11.89
CA ASP A 107 -5.86 6.62 12.34
C ASP A 107 -6.96 5.55 12.22
N GLY A 108 -8.17 5.79 12.74
CA GLY A 108 -9.17 4.73 12.89
C GLY A 108 -10.61 5.11 12.61
N LEU A 109 -11.38 4.09 12.22
CA LEU A 109 -12.82 4.16 12.13
C LEU A 109 -13.44 3.93 13.52
N ARG A 110 -14.53 4.63 13.76
CA ARG A 110 -15.35 4.46 14.97
C ARG A 110 -16.53 3.57 14.65
N TRP A 111 -16.30 2.26 14.57
CA TRP A 111 -17.34 1.29 14.14
C TRP A 111 -18.65 1.46 14.92
N HIS A 112 -18.58 1.65 16.24
CA HIS A 112 -19.75 1.91 17.09
C HIS A 112 -20.60 3.15 16.69
N ARG A 113 -20.02 4.14 16.00
CA ARG A 113 -20.75 5.29 15.45
C ARG A 113 -21.21 5.08 14.02
N ILE A 114 -20.48 4.24 13.28
CA ILE A 114 -20.79 3.94 11.88
C ILE A 114 -21.97 2.99 11.80
N GLU A 115 -22.03 2.01 12.69
CA GLU A 115 -23.11 1.03 12.77
C GLU A 115 -23.86 1.17 14.09
N THR A 116 -24.69 2.21 14.21
CA THR A 116 -25.55 2.41 15.38
C THR A 116 -26.79 1.52 15.38
N ARG A 117 -27.05 0.87 14.25
CA ARG A 117 -28.13 -0.10 14.04
C ARG A 117 -27.57 -1.28 13.26
N PRO A 118 -27.91 -2.53 13.62
CA PRO A 118 -27.40 -3.71 12.93
C PRO A 118 -27.54 -3.63 11.40
N GLY A 119 -26.43 -3.79 10.69
CA GLY A 119 -26.32 -3.81 9.23
C GLY A 119 -26.45 -2.45 8.53
N VAL A 120 -26.67 -1.36 9.27
CA VAL A 120 -26.81 -0.01 8.70
C VAL A 120 -25.54 0.79 8.95
N HIS A 121 -24.82 1.13 7.89
CA HIS A 121 -23.55 1.85 7.95
C HIS A 121 -23.71 3.32 7.52
N ASP A 122 -23.49 4.24 8.45
CA ASP A 122 -23.36 5.67 8.20
C ASP A 122 -21.92 6.14 8.45
N PHE A 123 -21.25 6.57 7.38
CA PHE A 123 -19.85 6.99 7.44
C PHE A 123 -19.66 8.48 7.75
N ALA A 124 -20.70 9.20 8.17
CA ALA A 124 -20.62 10.63 8.51
C ALA A 124 -19.50 10.96 9.52
N SER A 125 -19.17 10.02 10.43
CA SER A 125 -18.10 10.20 11.42
C SER A 125 -16.68 9.99 10.88
N TRP A 126 -16.51 9.53 9.64
CA TRP A 126 -15.23 9.16 9.03
C TRP A 126 -14.97 9.89 7.70
N THR A 127 -15.99 10.08 6.86
CA THR A 127 -15.87 10.73 5.56
C THR A 127 -15.15 12.10 5.63
N PRO A 128 -15.39 12.99 6.61
CA PRO A 128 -14.63 14.24 6.74
C PRO A 128 -13.13 14.04 6.92
N MET A 129 -12.73 13.06 7.75
CA MET A 129 -11.33 12.72 8.01
C MET A 129 -10.67 12.11 6.77
N LEU A 130 -11.37 11.21 6.07
CA LEU A 130 -10.89 10.67 4.79
C LEU A 130 -10.65 11.78 3.76
N ARG A 131 -11.58 12.72 3.62
CA ARG A 131 -11.42 13.87 2.72
C ARG A 131 -10.30 14.82 3.17
N ALA A 132 -10.12 15.00 4.48
CA ALA A 132 -9.00 15.76 5.03
C ALA A 132 -7.66 15.12 4.63
N ALA A 133 -7.52 13.81 4.79
CA ALA A 133 -6.31 13.09 4.40
C ALA A 133 -5.98 13.27 2.91
N ARG A 134 -7.01 13.23 2.05
CA ARG A 134 -6.87 13.52 0.61
C ARG A 134 -6.38 14.94 0.35
N ARG A 135 -7.00 15.94 0.98
CA ARG A 135 -6.65 17.36 0.78
C ARG A 135 -5.23 17.68 1.23
N THR A 136 -4.71 16.99 2.24
CA THR A 136 -3.36 17.21 2.77
C THR A 136 -2.31 16.31 2.16
N GLY A 137 -2.69 15.34 1.32
CA GLY A 137 -1.77 14.33 0.81
C GLY A 137 -1.28 13.35 1.88
N ALA A 138 -1.97 13.26 3.01
CA ALA A 138 -1.70 12.27 4.05
C ALA A 138 -2.00 10.85 3.53
N GLN A 139 -1.07 9.93 3.74
CA GLN A 139 -1.31 8.50 3.57
C GLN A 139 -1.70 7.92 4.93
N VAL A 140 -2.92 7.41 5.04
CA VAL A 140 -3.44 6.91 6.32
C VAL A 140 -3.59 5.39 6.26
N ILE A 141 -3.08 4.73 7.31
CA ILE A 141 -3.36 3.33 7.63
C ILE A 141 -4.58 3.34 8.55
N TRP A 142 -5.71 2.86 8.03
CA TRP A 142 -6.99 2.93 8.72
C TRP A 142 -7.23 1.68 9.58
N ASP A 143 -7.35 1.87 10.88
CA ASP A 143 -7.84 0.86 11.81
C ASP A 143 -9.35 0.67 11.63
N LEU A 144 -9.79 -0.52 11.23
CA LEU A 144 -11.21 -0.82 11.13
C LEU A 144 -11.82 -1.04 12.52
N MET A 145 -11.14 -1.81 13.38
CA MET A 145 -11.52 -2.00 14.78
C MET A 145 -10.35 -1.73 15.72
N HIS A 146 -10.48 -0.69 16.53
CA HIS A 146 -9.54 -0.37 17.60
C HIS A 146 -10.29 -0.31 18.95
N TYR A 147 -10.38 -1.47 19.60
CA TYR A 147 -11.05 -1.68 20.88
C TYR A 147 -12.53 -1.25 20.98
N GLY A 148 -13.20 -0.88 19.89
CA GLY A 148 -14.60 -0.47 19.91
C GLY A 148 -15.41 -0.97 18.71
N TRP A 149 -16.60 -1.47 19.02
CA TRP A 149 -17.60 -2.07 18.13
C TRP A 149 -19.01 -1.67 18.61
N PRO A 150 -20.07 -1.96 17.83
CA PRO A 150 -21.46 -1.68 18.21
C PRO A 150 -21.85 -2.28 19.56
N ASP A 151 -22.64 -1.55 20.36
CA ASP A 151 -22.96 -1.97 21.74
C ASP A 151 -23.83 -3.24 21.81
N ASP A 152 -24.54 -3.57 20.72
CA ASP A 152 -25.34 -4.79 20.59
C ASP A 152 -24.51 -6.04 20.24
N LEU A 153 -23.24 -5.86 19.86
CA LEU A 153 -22.43 -6.94 19.30
C LEU A 153 -21.56 -7.61 20.38
N ASP A 154 -21.77 -8.90 20.55
CA ASP A 154 -20.85 -9.77 21.28
C ASP A 154 -19.73 -10.26 20.36
N ILE A 155 -18.50 -9.88 20.69
CA ILE A 155 -17.29 -10.21 19.90
C ILE A 155 -16.92 -11.68 19.95
N TRP A 156 -17.45 -12.45 20.91
CA TRP A 156 -17.21 -13.88 21.03
C TRP A 156 -18.24 -14.73 20.29
N SER A 157 -19.30 -14.09 19.80
CA SER A 157 -20.33 -14.77 19.01
C SER A 157 -19.90 -14.97 17.56
N GLU A 158 -20.45 -15.98 16.89
CA GLU A 158 -20.22 -16.21 15.45
C GLU A 158 -20.65 -15.01 14.60
N ALA A 159 -21.66 -14.26 15.06
CA ALA A 159 -22.17 -13.07 14.40
C ALA A 159 -21.11 -11.95 14.29
N PHE A 160 -20.07 -11.96 15.14
CA PHE A 160 -18.99 -10.98 15.07
C PHE A 160 -18.28 -11.00 13.71
N ALA A 161 -17.90 -12.19 13.24
CA ALA A 161 -17.14 -12.32 11.99
C ALA A 161 -17.94 -11.80 10.79
N ASP A 162 -19.22 -12.15 10.72
CA ASP A 162 -20.12 -11.71 9.66
C ASP A 162 -20.38 -10.20 9.71
N ARG A 163 -20.66 -9.65 10.90
CA ARG A 163 -20.86 -8.21 11.11
C ARG A 163 -19.59 -7.42 10.76
N PHE A 164 -18.43 -7.90 11.19
CA PHE A 164 -17.15 -7.26 10.90
C PHE A 164 -16.83 -7.30 9.39
N ALA A 165 -17.06 -8.43 8.72
CA ALA A 165 -16.86 -8.54 7.28
C ALA A 165 -17.79 -7.61 6.48
N ALA A 166 -19.06 -7.49 6.89
CA ALA A 166 -20.02 -6.58 6.29
C ALA A 166 -19.58 -5.11 6.48
N PHE A 167 -19.17 -4.74 7.69
CA PHE A 167 -18.63 -3.42 8.00
C PHE A 167 -17.37 -3.09 7.19
N ALA A 168 -16.38 -3.99 7.18
CA ALA A 168 -15.13 -3.82 6.44
C ALA A 168 -15.39 -3.66 4.92
N THR A 169 -16.33 -4.44 4.38
CA THR A 169 -16.76 -4.32 2.99
C THR A 169 -17.42 -2.96 2.72
N ALA A 170 -18.30 -2.50 3.61
CA ALA A 170 -18.93 -1.19 3.48
C ALA A 170 -17.90 -0.04 3.57
N ALA A 171 -16.92 -0.16 4.47
CA ALA A 171 -15.85 0.82 4.63
C ALA A 171 -14.97 0.89 3.36
N ALA A 172 -14.61 -0.26 2.79
CA ALA A 172 -13.84 -0.32 1.54
C ALA A 172 -14.60 0.28 0.35
N ARG A 173 -15.92 0.03 0.24
CA ARG A 173 -16.77 0.65 -0.78
C ARG A 173 -16.83 2.16 -0.63
N ARG A 174 -17.10 2.64 0.60
CA ARG A 174 -17.10 4.08 0.90
C ARG A 174 -15.75 4.73 0.60
N PHE A 175 -14.64 4.04 0.88
CA PHE A 175 -13.31 4.52 0.55
C PHE A 175 -13.16 4.72 -0.97
N ALA A 176 -13.54 3.71 -1.76
CA ALA A 176 -13.47 3.76 -3.22
C ALA A 176 -14.38 4.83 -3.84
N GLU A 177 -15.52 5.15 -3.22
CA GLU A 177 -16.37 6.27 -3.62
C GLU A 177 -15.70 7.63 -3.43
N GLU A 178 -14.79 7.74 -2.47
CA GLU A 178 -14.12 9.00 -2.12
C GLU A 178 -12.77 9.16 -2.82
N THR A 179 -12.06 8.08 -3.19
CA THR A 179 -10.71 8.16 -3.76
C THR A 179 -10.24 6.89 -4.46
N ASP A 180 -9.37 7.06 -5.48
CA ASP A 180 -8.72 5.96 -6.22
C ASP A 180 -7.35 5.55 -5.64
N VAL A 181 -6.95 6.14 -4.51
CA VAL A 181 -5.69 5.80 -3.83
C VAL A 181 -5.76 4.35 -3.32
N VAL A 182 -4.66 3.60 -3.38
CA VAL A 182 -4.62 2.27 -2.75
C VAL A 182 -4.66 2.43 -1.22
N PRO A 183 -5.69 1.91 -0.52
CA PRO A 183 -5.79 2.05 0.93
C PRO A 183 -4.82 1.13 1.67
N PHE A 184 -4.44 1.54 2.87
CA PHE A 184 -3.81 0.68 3.87
C PHE A 184 -4.80 0.45 5.02
N TRP A 185 -4.95 -0.82 5.42
CA TRP A 185 -5.90 -1.22 6.45
C TRP A 185 -5.18 -1.95 7.59
N CYS A 186 -5.58 -1.66 8.81
CA CYS A 186 -5.37 -2.52 9.96
C CYS A 186 -6.74 -3.09 10.35
N PRO A 187 -7.03 -4.38 10.08
CA PRO A 187 -8.36 -4.92 10.33
C PRO A 187 -8.74 -4.83 11.82
N ILE A 188 -7.88 -5.34 12.71
CA ILE A 188 -8.13 -5.32 14.14
C ILE A 188 -6.82 -4.99 14.85
N ASN A 189 -6.82 -3.94 15.66
CA ASN A 189 -5.68 -3.62 16.52
C ASN A 189 -5.58 -4.63 17.68
N GLU A 190 -4.35 -5.10 17.95
CA GLU A 190 -3.99 -5.75 19.21
C GLU A 190 -4.91 -6.92 19.64
N ILE A 191 -5.18 -7.85 18.72
CA ILE A 191 -6.02 -9.04 18.96
C ILE A 191 -5.65 -9.82 20.24
N SER A 192 -4.37 -9.82 20.64
CA SER A 192 -3.87 -10.60 21.78
C SER A 192 -4.38 -10.15 23.15
N PHE A 193 -4.98 -8.95 23.26
CA PHE A 193 -5.57 -8.49 24.52
C PHE A 193 -6.97 -9.06 24.77
N TRP A 194 -7.56 -9.73 23.78
CA TRP A 194 -8.83 -10.43 23.93
C TRP A 194 -8.58 -11.81 24.55
N ARG A 195 -9.11 -12.04 25.75
CA ARG A 195 -9.19 -13.36 26.35
C ARG A 195 -10.65 -13.64 26.71
N PRO A 196 -11.18 -14.85 26.40
CA PRO A 196 -12.44 -15.27 26.97
C PRO A 196 -12.31 -15.25 28.50
N ILE A 197 -13.23 -14.59 29.18
CA ILE A 197 -13.36 -14.77 30.64
C ILE A 197 -14.06 -16.12 30.79
N SER A 198 -13.28 -17.14 31.16
CA SER A 198 -13.78 -18.45 31.58
C SER A 198 -14.47 -18.36 32.94
#